data_AF-Q6DH84-F1
#
_entry.id   AF-Q6DH84-F1
#
_cell.length_a   1.000
_cell.length_b   1.000
_cell.length_c   1.000
_cell.angle_alpha   90.00
_cell.angle_beta   90.00
_cell.angle_gamma   90.00
#
_symmetry.space_group_name_H-M   'P 1'
#
loop_
_entity.id
_entity.type
_entity.pdbx_description
1 polymer ?
#
loop_
_entity_poly.entity_id
_entity_poly.type
_entity_poly.pdbx_seq_one_letter_code
_entity_poly.pdbx_strand_id
1 'polypeptide(L)'
;MVHPALEFSDCYSDSPDFRERLKCYENELEKTNKFLKDVIKDGNNVINTFKEYSLAVQKFSQTLQSFQFDFIGDTLTDDEMNIAESFREFAGLLQDVEEARMMLVQNASDLLIKPLEKFRKEQIGVTKERRKKFEKESEKYYSQLDKHVNLSSKKKETQLQEADEQLDKERQAFYESSVEYVYQIQQVQEKKKFDVVEPVLAFLQSILTLNNLTVEMYTFRNKGTKCNTGEIPFQKVQFCTIQVDISTFMVHFCTFKLYFCTFKIP
;
A
#
# COMPACT_ATOMS: atom_id res chain seq x y z
N MET A 1 -6.83 -7.06 19.96
CA MET A 1 -6.09 -7.34 21.21
C MET A 1 -4.77 -6.61 21.12
N VAL A 2 -4.42 -5.81 22.13
CA VAL A 2 -3.10 -5.18 22.20
C VAL A 2 -2.15 -6.23 22.78
N HIS A 3 -1.20 -6.70 21.98
CA HIS A 3 -0.15 -7.58 22.50
C HIS A 3 0.88 -6.74 23.26
N PRO A 4 1.41 -7.20 24.40
CA PRO A 4 2.54 -6.54 25.05
C PRO A 4 3.71 -6.39 24.08
N ALA A 5 4.54 -5.37 24.27
CA ALA A 5 5.73 -5.16 23.46
C ALA A 5 6.70 -6.35 23.59
N LEU A 6 7.48 -6.60 22.54
CA LEU A 6 8.59 -7.55 22.60
C LEU A 6 9.80 -6.81 23.17
N GLU A 7 10.12 -6.99 24.45
CA GLU A 7 11.26 -6.31 25.05
C GLU A 7 12.58 -6.99 24.68
N PHE A 8 13.64 -6.22 24.43
CA PHE A 8 14.96 -6.79 24.12
C PHE A 8 15.57 -7.56 25.29
N SER A 9 15.19 -7.23 26.53
CA SER A 9 15.60 -7.98 27.72
C SER A 9 15.07 -9.41 27.70
N ASP A 10 13.89 -9.63 27.12
CA ASP A 10 13.27 -10.95 27.05
C ASP A 10 14.02 -11.91 26.10
N CYS A 11 14.75 -11.36 25.11
CA CYS A 11 15.58 -12.13 24.19
C CYS A 11 16.66 -12.94 24.91
N TYR A 12 17.17 -12.44 26.04
CA TYR A 12 18.23 -13.10 26.81
C TYR A 12 17.68 -14.25 27.67
N SER A 13 16.51 -14.03 28.27
CA SER A 13 15.84 -15.02 29.12
C SER A 13 15.17 -16.14 28.33
N ASP A 14 14.81 -15.88 27.07
CA ASP A 14 14.10 -16.80 26.17
C ASP A 14 12.94 -17.56 26.82
N SER A 15 12.15 -16.83 27.62
CA SER A 15 11.09 -17.44 28.43
C SER A 15 9.97 -18.03 27.56
N PRO A 16 9.22 -19.04 28.07
CA PRO A 16 8.02 -19.53 27.40
C PRO A 16 7.03 -18.40 27.05
N ASP A 17 6.85 -17.44 27.96
CA ASP A 17 5.97 -16.28 27.75
C ASP A 17 6.47 -15.38 26.61
N PHE A 18 7.79 -15.17 26.51
CA PHE A 18 8.39 -14.45 25.37
C PHE A 18 8.13 -15.19 24.06
N ARG A 19 8.31 -16.50 24.02
CA ARG A 19 8.06 -17.33 22.83
C ARG A 19 6.60 -17.29 22.40
N GLU A 20 5.66 -17.29 23.35
CA GLU A 20 4.24 -17.14 23.05
C GLU A 20 3.94 -15.75 22.46
N ARG A 21 4.46 -14.68 23.05
CA ARG A 21 4.33 -13.33 22.49
C ARG A 21 4.93 -13.24 21.09
N LEU A 22 6.15 -13.74 20.89
CA LEU A 22 6.83 -13.75 19.59
C LEU A 22 5.95 -14.44 18.53
N LYS A 23 5.36 -15.59 18.86
CA LYS A 23 4.43 -16.32 17.98
C LYS A 23 3.18 -15.50 17.63
N CYS A 24 2.65 -14.69 18.54
CA CYS A 24 1.55 -13.78 18.22
C CYS A 24 1.95 -12.76 17.15
N TYR A 25 3.14 -12.16 17.26
CA TYR A 25 3.65 -11.22 16.26
C TYR A 25 3.94 -11.90 14.91
N GLU A 26 4.45 -13.13 14.91
CA GLU A 26 4.63 -13.92 13.68
C GLU A 26 3.30 -14.17 12.94
N ASN A 27 2.25 -14.51 13.69
CA ASN A 27 0.92 -14.71 13.13
C ASN A 27 0.33 -13.41 12.55
N GLU A 28 0.55 -12.28 13.21
CA GLU A 28 0.15 -10.96 12.70
C GLU A 28 0.90 -10.61 11.42
N LEU A 29 2.20 -10.89 11.35
CA LEU A 29 3.02 -10.66 10.18
C LEU A 29 2.53 -11.46 8.96
N GLU A 30 2.15 -12.73 9.15
CA GLU A 30 1.59 -13.54 8.05
C GLU A 30 0.21 -13.05 7.60
N LYS A 31 -0.63 -12.58 8.52
CA LYS A 31 -1.91 -11.93 8.17
C LYS A 31 -1.67 -10.65 7.35
N THR A 32 -0.73 -9.81 7.77
CA THR A 32 -0.34 -8.60 7.04
C THR A 32 0.20 -8.96 5.64
N ASN A 33 1.07 -9.96 5.52
CA ASN A 33 1.59 -10.40 4.23
C ASN A 33 0.48 -10.89 3.28
N LYS A 34 -0.50 -11.64 3.80
CA LYS A 34 -1.66 -12.09 3.01
C LYS A 34 -2.50 -10.90 2.56
N PHE A 35 -2.87 -10.02 3.49
CA PHE A 35 -3.62 -8.81 3.19
C PHE A 35 -2.96 -7.98 2.08
N LEU A 36 -1.65 -7.74 2.18
CA LEU A 36 -0.93 -6.96 1.17
C LEU A 36 -0.89 -7.65 -0.21
N LYS A 37 -0.82 -9.00 -0.27
CA LYS A 37 -0.94 -9.73 -1.53
C LYS A 37 -2.29 -9.47 -2.20
N ASP A 38 -3.36 -9.53 -1.40
CA ASP A 38 -4.73 -9.36 -1.89
C ASP A 38 -4.93 -7.90 -2.35
N VAL A 39 -4.50 -6.91 -1.57
CA VAL A 39 -4.55 -5.48 -1.96
C VAL A 39 -3.77 -5.19 -3.25
N ILE A 40 -2.57 -5.75 -3.41
CA ILE A 40 -1.77 -5.58 -4.63
C ILE A 40 -2.49 -6.20 -5.82
N LYS A 41 -3.04 -7.41 -5.66
CA LYS A 41 -3.78 -8.10 -6.72
C LYS A 41 -5.01 -7.28 -7.15
N ASP A 42 -5.82 -6.85 -6.19
CA ASP A 42 -7.05 -6.11 -6.45
C ASP A 42 -6.76 -4.70 -6.98
N GLY A 43 -5.70 -4.04 -6.50
CA GLY A 43 -5.23 -2.77 -7.03
C GLY A 43 -4.83 -2.87 -8.51
N ASN A 44 -4.09 -3.93 -8.90
CA ASN A 44 -3.79 -4.17 -10.31
C ASN A 44 -5.05 -4.40 -11.16
N ASN A 45 -6.05 -5.12 -10.63
CA ASN A 45 -7.32 -5.32 -11.31
C ASN A 45 -8.04 -3.99 -11.54
N VAL A 46 -8.13 -3.12 -10.53
CA VAL A 46 -8.72 -1.78 -10.65
C VAL A 46 -8.02 -0.96 -11.72
N ILE A 47 -6.68 -0.93 -11.72
CA ILE A 47 -5.88 -0.20 -12.72
C ILE A 47 -6.20 -0.70 -14.14
N ASN A 48 -6.25 -2.01 -14.33
CA ASN A 48 -6.58 -2.60 -15.63
C ASN A 48 -8.02 -2.27 -16.06
N THR A 49 -8.99 -2.38 -15.15
CA THR A 49 -10.39 -2.05 -15.46
C THR A 49 -10.55 -0.56 -15.81
N PHE A 50 -9.86 0.35 -15.12
CA PHE A 50 -9.87 1.77 -15.49
C PHE A 50 -9.27 2.01 -16.88
N LYS A 51 -8.20 1.30 -17.24
CA LYS A 51 -7.62 1.37 -18.57
C LYS A 51 -8.61 0.92 -19.63
N GLU A 52 -9.24 -0.24 -19.46
CA GLU A 52 -10.22 -0.78 -20.40
C GLU A 52 -11.46 0.12 -20.53
N TYR A 53 -11.96 0.63 -19.39
CA TYR A 53 -13.06 1.58 -19.38
C TYR A 53 -12.71 2.86 -20.16
N SER A 54 -11.51 3.41 -19.94
CA SER A 54 -11.07 4.63 -20.63
C SER A 54 -11.01 4.41 -22.14
N LEU A 55 -10.42 3.29 -22.58
CA LEU A 55 -10.36 2.94 -24.01
C LEU A 55 -11.76 2.78 -24.63
N ALA A 56 -12.71 2.21 -23.89
CA ALA A 56 -14.09 2.07 -24.36
C ALA A 56 -14.78 3.44 -24.53
N VAL A 57 -14.61 4.35 -23.57
CA VAL A 57 -15.18 5.71 -23.64
C VAL A 57 -14.51 6.53 -24.75
N GLN A 58 -13.20 6.42 -24.93
CA GLN A 58 -12.49 7.08 -26.03
C GLN A 58 -12.99 6.62 -27.40
N LYS A 59 -13.21 5.31 -27.58
CA LYS A 59 -13.79 4.76 -28.81
C LYS A 59 -15.24 5.24 -29.03
N PHE A 60 -16.04 5.29 -27.98
CA PHE A 60 -17.40 5.83 -28.06
C PHE A 60 -17.40 7.31 -28.46
N SER A 61 -16.50 8.11 -27.88
CA SER A 61 -16.31 9.52 -28.25
C SER A 61 -15.92 9.69 -29.72
N GLN A 62 -14.99 8.88 -30.25
CA GLN A 62 -14.65 8.89 -31.68
C GLN A 62 -15.86 8.59 -32.56
N THR A 63 -16.74 7.68 -32.12
CA THR A 63 -17.99 7.38 -32.83
C THR A 63 -18.91 8.60 -32.88
N LEU A 64 -19.09 9.30 -31.74
CA LEU A 64 -19.87 10.55 -31.70
C LEU A 64 -19.28 11.64 -32.60
N GLN A 65 -17.96 11.77 -32.62
CA GLN A 65 -17.26 12.77 -33.45
C GLN A 65 -17.50 12.56 -34.95
N SER A 66 -17.72 11.31 -35.38
CA SER A 66 -18.00 10.97 -36.77
C SER A 66 -19.44 11.20 -37.21
N PHE A 67 -20.34 11.55 -36.28
CA PHE A 67 -21.74 11.79 -36.62
C PHE A 67 -21.88 13.02 -37.53
N GLN A 68 -22.57 12.83 -38.64
CA GLN A 68 -22.97 13.86 -39.58
C GLN A 68 -24.29 13.44 -40.23
N PHE A 69 -25.16 14.40 -40.54
CA PHE A 69 -26.35 14.13 -41.33
C PHE A 69 -25.96 13.87 -42.78
N ASP A 70 -26.69 12.96 -43.43
CA ASP A 70 -26.57 12.75 -44.88
C ASP A 70 -27.16 13.96 -45.62
N PHE A 71 -26.53 14.35 -46.74
CA PHE A 71 -27.07 15.39 -47.62
C PHE A 71 -28.34 14.87 -48.31
N ILE A 72 -29.51 15.21 -47.78
CA ILE A 72 -30.80 14.96 -48.44
C ILE A 72 -31.29 16.29 -49.04
N GLY A 73 -30.90 16.56 -50.30
CA GLY A 73 -31.17 17.83 -51.00
C GLY A 73 -29.90 18.61 -51.37
N ASP A 74 -30.02 19.92 -51.62
CA ASP A 74 -28.90 20.77 -52.08
C ASP A 74 -28.06 21.37 -50.93
N THR A 75 -28.58 21.44 -49.70
CA THR A 75 -27.90 22.02 -48.52
C THR A 75 -28.38 21.40 -47.19
N LEU A 76 -27.51 21.29 -46.18
CA LEU A 76 -27.89 20.97 -44.80
C LEU A 76 -28.61 22.15 -44.14
N THR A 77 -29.54 21.87 -43.23
CA THR A 77 -30.19 22.88 -42.39
C THR A 77 -29.27 23.30 -41.24
N ASP A 78 -29.49 24.51 -40.70
CA ASP A 78 -28.75 25.02 -39.55
C ASP A 78 -28.89 24.09 -38.33
N ASP A 79 -30.06 23.49 -38.11
CA ASP A 79 -30.30 22.55 -37.02
C ASP A 79 -29.47 21.26 -37.15
N GLU A 80 -29.39 20.70 -38.36
CA GLU A 80 -28.57 19.52 -38.64
C GLU A 80 -27.07 19.81 -38.41
N MET A 81 -26.61 21.00 -38.82
CA MET A 81 -25.24 21.46 -38.56
C MET A 81 -24.97 21.62 -37.05
N ASN A 82 -25.90 22.26 -36.32
CA ASN A 82 -25.79 22.49 -34.87
C ASN A 82 -25.80 21.19 -34.06
N ILE A 83 -26.63 20.21 -34.44
CA ILE A 83 -26.68 18.90 -33.78
C ILE A 83 -25.37 18.14 -34.01
N ALA A 84 -24.85 18.10 -35.24
CA ALA A 84 -23.58 17.46 -35.54
C ALA A 84 -22.41 18.12 -34.80
N GLU A 85 -22.40 19.45 -34.71
CA GLU A 85 -21.41 20.18 -33.92
C GLU A 85 -21.51 19.87 -32.42
N SER A 86 -22.71 19.79 -31.86
CA SER A 86 -22.93 19.41 -30.46
C SER A 86 -22.36 18.02 -30.15
N PHE A 87 -22.52 17.04 -31.05
CA PHE A 87 -21.91 15.72 -30.88
C PHE A 87 -20.38 15.77 -30.88
N ARG A 88 -19.75 16.63 -31.70
CA ARG A 88 -18.30 16.84 -31.67
C ARG A 88 -17.84 17.48 -30.37
N GLU A 89 -18.61 18.40 -29.81
CA GLU A 89 -18.30 18.99 -28.51
C GLU A 89 -18.39 17.99 -27.36
N PHE A 90 -19.44 17.15 -27.34
CA PHE A 90 -19.56 16.07 -26.37
C PHE A 90 -18.42 15.06 -26.49
N ALA A 91 -18.06 14.69 -27.73
CA ALA A 91 -16.92 13.82 -28.00
C ALA A 91 -15.62 14.42 -27.43
N GLY A 92 -15.35 15.69 -27.71
CA GLY A 92 -14.17 16.38 -27.19
C GLY A 92 -14.11 16.35 -25.67
N LEU A 93 -15.22 16.64 -24.98
CA LEU A 93 -15.25 16.64 -23.52
C LEU A 93 -14.96 15.26 -22.93
N LEU A 94 -15.50 14.21 -23.55
CA LEU A 94 -15.20 12.84 -23.16
C LEU A 94 -13.72 12.52 -23.36
N GLN A 95 -13.10 12.93 -24.48
CA GLN A 95 -11.66 12.70 -24.68
C GLN A 95 -10.83 13.38 -23.60
N ASP A 96 -11.09 14.65 -23.32
CA ASP A 96 -10.31 15.43 -22.34
C ASP A 96 -10.37 14.77 -20.93
N VAL A 97 -11.56 14.28 -20.53
CA VAL A 97 -11.74 13.57 -19.25
C VAL A 97 -10.98 12.24 -19.23
N GLU A 98 -11.04 11.49 -20.33
CA GLU A 98 -10.37 10.19 -20.43
C GLU A 98 -8.85 10.31 -20.52
N GLU A 99 -8.32 11.37 -21.14
CA GLU A 99 -6.89 11.67 -21.12
C GLU A 99 -6.37 11.90 -19.70
N ALA A 100 -7.10 12.69 -18.90
CA ALA A 100 -6.77 12.90 -17.49
C ALA A 100 -6.82 11.58 -16.69
N ARG A 101 -7.81 10.71 -16.95
CA ARG A 101 -7.89 9.39 -16.29
C ARG A 101 -6.73 8.48 -16.67
N MET A 102 -6.34 8.47 -17.95
CA MET A 102 -5.23 7.65 -18.42
C MET A 102 -3.88 8.07 -17.81
N MET A 103 -3.67 9.36 -17.54
CA MET A 103 -2.49 9.82 -16.78
C MET A 103 -2.48 9.25 -15.35
N LEU A 104 -3.63 9.22 -14.66
CA LEU A 104 -3.75 8.60 -13.35
C LEU A 104 -3.42 7.11 -13.41
N VAL A 105 -4.00 6.38 -14.37
CA VAL A 105 -3.78 4.94 -14.57
C VAL A 105 -2.30 4.62 -14.78
N GLN A 106 -1.61 5.44 -15.58
CA GLN A 106 -0.18 5.26 -15.85
C GLN A 106 0.67 5.40 -14.58
N ASN A 107 0.28 6.30 -13.67
CA ASN A 107 1.00 6.56 -12.42
C ASN A 107 0.57 5.64 -11.27
N ALA A 108 -0.60 5.00 -11.36
CA ALA A 108 -1.19 4.23 -10.27
C ALA A 108 -0.31 3.04 -9.81
N SER A 109 0.43 2.42 -10.73
CA SER A 109 1.38 1.36 -10.38
C SER A 109 2.52 1.87 -9.49
N ASP A 110 3.09 3.02 -9.83
CA ASP A 110 4.18 3.65 -9.06
C ASP A 110 3.70 4.20 -7.72
N LEU A 111 2.45 4.68 -7.67
CA LEU A 111 1.85 5.27 -6.46
C LEU A 111 1.38 4.23 -5.46
N LEU A 112 0.79 3.12 -5.92
CA LEU A 112 0.16 2.11 -5.05
C LEU A 112 0.92 0.79 -5.06
N ILE A 113 1.13 0.20 -6.24
CA ILE A 113 1.57 -1.19 -6.37
C ILE A 113 3.02 -1.37 -5.93
N LYS A 114 3.95 -0.62 -6.54
CA LYS A 114 5.38 -0.75 -6.28
C LYS A 114 5.76 -0.47 -4.82
N PRO A 115 5.21 0.56 -4.13
CA PRO A 115 5.48 0.77 -2.71
C PRO A 115 5.05 -0.42 -1.83
N LEU A 116 3.88 -1.00 -2.07
CA LEU A 116 3.40 -2.16 -1.31
C LEU A 116 4.22 -3.42 -1.60
N GLU A 117 4.63 -3.64 -2.86
CA GLU A 117 5.55 -4.72 -3.22
C GLU A 117 6.92 -4.56 -2.56
N LYS A 118 7.45 -3.33 -2.55
CA LYS A 118 8.70 -2.98 -1.87
C LYS A 118 8.62 -3.28 -0.39
N PHE A 119 7.55 -2.85 0.29
CA PHE A 119 7.34 -3.15 1.71
C PHE A 119 7.34 -4.67 1.97
N ARG A 120 6.61 -5.45 1.15
CA ARG A 120 6.58 -6.91 1.29
C ARG A 120 7.97 -7.54 1.10
N LYS A 121 8.74 -7.08 0.12
CA LYS A 121 10.08 -7.64 -0.16
C LYS A 121 11.10 -7.25 0.92
N GLU A 122 11.19 -5.96 1.22
CA GLU A 122 12.25 -5.40 2.05
C GLU A 122 11.96 -5.46 3.55
N GLN A 123 10.70 -5.47 3.96
CA GLN A 123 10.34 -5.57 5.38
C GLN A 123 9.96 -7.01 5.72
N ILE A 124 8.93 -7.56 5.08
CA ILE A 124 8.46 -8.92 5.40
C ILE A 124 9.47 -9.99 4.94
N GLY A 125 10.00 -9.87 3.73
CA GLY A 125 11.00 -10.81 3.20
C GLY A 125 12.25 -10.89 4.08
N VAL A 126 12.81 -9.73 4.46
CA VAL A 126 13.98 -9.66 5.36
C VAL A 126 13.65 -10.26 6.74
N THR A 127 12.44 -10.03 7.27
CA THR A 127 12.01 -10.62 8.54
C THR A 127 12.01 -12.15 8.50
N LYS A 128 11.61 -12.76 7.37
CA LYS A 128 11.67 -14.22 7.19
C LYS A 128 13.09 -14.76 7.19
N GLU A 129 14.05 -14.03 6.62
CA GLU A 129 15.45 -14.43 6.67
C GLU A 129 16.05 -14.30 8.08
N ARG A 130 15.68 -13.24 8.83
CA ARG A 130 16.06 -13.09 10.24
C ARG A 130 15.47 -14.21 11.11
N ARG A 131 14.21 -14.59 10.87
CA ARG A 131 13.57 -15.75 11.51
C ARG A 131 14.37 -17.03 11.30
N LYS A 132 14.74 -17.35 10.05
CA LYS A 132 15.54 -18.56 9.75
C LYS A 132 16.89 -18.54 10.46
N LYS A 133 17.56 -17.39 10.52
CA LYS A 133 18.82 -17.24 11.27
C LYS A 133 18.59 -17.51 12.75
N PHE A 134 17.56 -16.91 13.34
CA PHE A 134 17.20 -17.12 14.73
C PHE A 134 16.88 -18.59 15.06
N GLU A 135 16.09 -19.27 14.22
CA GLU A 135 15.77 -20.69 14.38
C GLU A 135 17.04 -21.55 14.32
N LYS A 136 17.93 -21.28 13.34
CA LYS A 136 19.20 -21.99 13.19
C LYS A 136 20.14 -21.82 14.39
N GLU A 137 20.32 -20.59 14.87
CA GLU A 137 21.18 -20.35 16.03
C GLU A 137 20.54 -20.87 17.34
N SER A 138 19.19 -20.87 17.43
CA SER A 138 18.47 -21.53 18.53
C SER A 138 18.79 -23.03 18.59
N GLU A 139 18.69 -23.72 17.45
CA GLU A 139 18.96 -25.16 17.37
C GLU A 139 20.41 -25.50 17.77
N LYS A 140 21.39 -24.72 17.31
CA LYS A 140 22.79 -24.90 17.69
C LYS A 140 23.02 -24.69 19.18
N TYR A 141 22.50 -23.59 19.73
CA TYR A 141 22.66 -23.27 21.15
C TYR A 141 22.05 -24.37 22.03
N TYR A 142 20.81 -24.78 21.77
CA TYR A 142 20.17 -25.84 22.54
C TYR A 142 20.86 -27.20 22.38
N SER A 143 21.35 -27.52 21.18
CA SER A 143 22.14 -28.74 20.95
C SER A 143 23.47 -28.71 21.71
N GLN A 144 24.13 -27.56 21.81
CA GLN A 144 25.38 -27.40 22.55
C GLN A 144 25.14 -27.41 24.06
N LEU A 145 24.04 -26.80 24.51
CA LEU A 145 23.62 -26.80 25.92
C LEU A 145 23.33 -28.22 26.41
N ASP A 146 22.60 -29.03 25.63
CA ASP A 146 22.34 -30.43 25.98
C ASP A 146 23.65 -31.25 26.10
N LYS A 147 24.59 -31.07 25.16
CA LYS A 147 25.91 -31.71 25.23
C LYS A 147 26.69 -31.28 26.48
N HIS A 148 26.61 -30.00 26.84
CA HIS A 148 27.31 -29.43 27.98
C HIS A 148 26.74 -29.95 29.31
N VAL A 149 25.42 -29.96 29.46
CA VAL A 149 24.72 -30.51 30.64
C VAL A 149 25.05 -32.00 30.83
N ASN A 150 25.17 -32.75 29.74
CA ASN A 150 25.51 -34.17 29.77
C ASN A 150 27.03 -34.45 29.86
N LEU A 151 27.87 -33.41 30.00
CA LEU A 151 29.32 -33.56 30.09
C LEU A 151 29.74 -34.13 31.46
N SER A 152 30.56 -35.17 31.44
CA SER A 152 31.06 -35.76 32.70
C SER A 152 32.08 -34.86 33.38
N SER A 153 31.88 -34.62 34.68
CA SER A 153 32.84 -33.90 35.54
C SER A 153 34.20 -34.59 35.70
N LYS A 154 34.36 -35.82 35.21
CA LYS A 154 35.63 -36.56 35.20
C LYS A 154 36.52 -36.24 34.00
N LYS A 155 36.05 -35.39 33.07
CA LYS A 155 36.84 -34.93 31.93
C LYS A 155 38.01 -34.07 32.40
N LYS A 156 39.02 -33.95 31.55
CA LYS A 156 40.17 -33.09 31.86
C LYS A 156 39.71 -31.64 31.96
N GLU A 157 40.32 -30.88 32.86
CA GLU A 157 40.02 -29.45 33.06
C GLU A 157 40.00 -28.67 31.75
N THR A 158 40.98 -28.89 30.87
CA THR A 158 41.05 -28.23 29.56
C THR A 158 39.85 -28.54 28.67
N GLN A 159 39.30 -29.76 28.74
CA GLN A 159 38.11 -30.15 27.97
C GLN A 159 36.83 -29.55 28.54
N LEU A 160 36.78 -29.31 29.85
CA LEU A 160 35.67 -28.61 30.49
C LEU A 160 35.67 -27.14 30.07
N GLN A 161 36.84 -26.49 30.13
CA GLN A 161 37.04 -25.10 29.69
C GLN A 161 36.69 -24.90 28.20
N GLU A 162 37.15 -25.80 27.32
CA GLU A 162 36.79 -25.75 25.89
C GLU A 162 35.26 -25.89 25.67
N ALA A 163 34.58 -26.70 26.48
CA ALA A 163 33.13 -26.86 26.40
C ALA A 163 32.38 -25.62 26.89
N ASP A 164 32.87 -24.97 27.95
CA ASP A 164 32.34 -23.69 28.47
C ASP A 164 32.46 -22.59 27.40
N GLU A 165 33.67 -22.39 26.85
CA GLU A 165 33.91 -21.38 25.81
C GLU A 165 33.04 -21.60 24.57
N GLN A 166 32.87 -22.86 24.16
CA GLN A 166 32.04 -23.20 23.02
C GLN A 166 30.54 -22.99 23.32
N LEU A 167 30.07 -23.24 24.54
CA LEU A 167 28.70 -22.94 24.94
C LEU A 167 28.44 -21.42 24.94
N ASP A 168 29.35 -20.64 25.53
CA ASP A 168 29.23 -19.19 25.59
C ASP A 168 29.20 -18.56 24.20
N LYS A 169 30.00 -19.07 23.27
CA LYS A 169 29.99 -18.63 21.87
C LYS A 169 28.63 -18.89 21.19
N GLU A 170 28.07 -20.09 21.32
CA GLU A 170 26.76 -20.38 20.71
C GLU A 170 25.63 -19.60 21.40
N ARG A 171 25.74 -19.39 22.72
CA ARG A 171 24.81 -18.56 23.50
C ARG A 171 24.79 -17.11 23.01
N GLN A 172 25.96 -16.53 22.77
CA GLN A 172 26.10 -15.18 22.23
C GLN A 172 25.48 -15.08 20.83
N ALA A 173 25.79 -16.03 19.94
CA ALA A 173 25.24 -16.06 18.58
C ALA A 173 23.70 -16.19 18.57
N PHE A 174 23.15 -17.04 19.44
CA PHE A 174 21.71 -17.15 19.66
C PHE A 174 21.11 -15.81 20.12
N TYR A 175 21.67 -15.19 21.16
CA TYR A 175 21.17 -13.93 21.70
C TYR A 175 21.20 -12.80 20.66
N GLU A 176 22.30 -12.63 19.93
CA GLU A 176 22.42 -11.64 18.86
C GLU A 176 21.35 -11.86 17.78
N SER A 177 21.14 -13.11 17.36
CA SER A 177 20.12 -13.44 16.36
C SER A 177 18.69 -13.18 16.87
N SER A 178 18.43 -13.40 18.16
CA SER A 178 17.15 -13.15 18.83
C SER A 178 16.81 -11.66 18.84
N VAL A 179 17.78 -10.82 19.25
CA VAL A 179 17.64 -9.36 19.27
C VAL A 179 17.45 -8.81 17.85
N GLU A 180 18.25 -9.26 16.87
CA GLU A 180 18.09 -8.87 15.47
C GLU A 180 16.69 -9.21 14.94
N TYR A 181 16.16 -10.38 15.29
CA TYR A 181 14.85 -10.82 14.84
C TYR A 181 13.72 -10.00 15.48
N VAL A 182 13.75 -9.80 16.79
CA VAL A 182 12.78 -8.97 17.52
C VAL A 182 12.80 -7.52 17.01
N TYR A 183 13.99 -6.95 16.82
CA TYR A 183 14.15 -5.62 16.25
C TYR A 183 13.50 -5.52 14.87
N GLN A 184 13.72 -6.51 14.01
CA GLN A 184 13.13 -6.51 12.68
C GLN A 184 11.59 -6.61 12.73
N ILE A 185 11.02 -7.41 13.64
CA ILE A 185 9.56 -7.48 13.84
C ILE A 185 9.01 -6.11 14.27
N GLN A 186 9.63 -5.48 15.26
CA GLN A 186 9.21 -4.15 15.73
C GLN A 186 9.30 -3.11 14.60
N GLN A 187 10.38 -3.11 13.81
CA GLN A 187 10.51 -2.22 12.66
C GLN A 187 9.38 -2.40 11.65
N VAL A 188 8.95 -3.63 11.37
CA VAL A 188 7.81 -3.88 10.49
C VAL A 188 6.53 -3.25 11.05
N GLN A 189 6.27 -3.38 12.36
CA GLN A 189 5.09 -2.78 12.99
C GLN A 189 5.06 -1.26 12.84
N GLU A 190 6.21 -0.61 13.04
CA GLU A 190 6.31 0.84 12.93
C GLU A 190 6.20 1.31 11.47
N LYS A 191 6.95 0.70 10.55
CA LYS A 191 6.90 1.07 9.13
C LYS A 191 5.54 0.80 8.51
N LYS A 192 4.84 -0.27 8.91
CA LYS A 192 3.50 -0.60 8.42
C LYS A 192 2.52 0.57 8.55
N LYS A 193 2.64 1.38 9.61
CA LYS A 193 1.75 2.52 9.86
C LYS A 193 1.82 3.58 8.76
N PHE A 194 2.95 3.69 8.06
CA PHE A 194 3.19 4.71 7.04
C PHE A 194 3.34 4.09 5.65
N ASP A 195 4.28 3.16 5.50
CA ASP A 195 4.68 2.57 4.21
C ASP A 195 3.57 1.75 3.54
N VAL A 196 2.52 1.36 4.29
CA VAL A 196 1.32 0.70 3.75
C VAL A 196 0.16 1.68 3.58
N VAL A 197 -0.04 2.59 4.54
CA VAL A 197 -1.21 3.49 4.55
C VAL A 197 -1.05 4.62 3.53
N GLU A 198 0.15 5.19 3.41
CA GLU A 198 0.43 6.34 2.54
C GLU A 198 0.20 6.03 1.04
N PRO A 199 0.65 4.88 0.48
CA PRO A 199 0.33 4.50 -0.89
C PRO A 199 -1.17 4.36 -1.18
N VAL A 200 -1.92 3.77 -0.25
CA VAL A 200 -3.39 3.60 -0.39
C VAL A 200 -4.08 4.94 -0.39
N LEU A 201 -3.67 5.83 0.51
CA LEU A 201 -4.21 7.17 0.63
C LEU A 201 -3.91 8.03 -0.60
N ALA A 202 -2.67 7.97 -1.10
CA ALA A 202 -2.27 8.68 -2.32
C ALA A 202 -3.10 8.22 -3.54
N PHE A 203 -3.36 6.91 -3.65
CA PHE A 203 -4.23 6.38 -4.71
C PHE A 203 -5.69 6.83 -4.58
N LEU A 204 -6.25 6.85 -3.37
CA LEU A 204 -7.61 7.38 -3.15
C LEU A 204 -7.70 8.87 -3.50
N GLN A 205 -6.69 9.65 -3.12
CA GLN A 205 -6.61 11.08 -3.43
C GLN A 205 -6.52 11.34 -4.92
N SER A 206 -5.77 10.54 -5.68
CA SER A 206 -5.69 10.69 -7.13
C SER A 206 -7.06 10.46 -7.80
N ILE A 207 -7.81 9.44 -7.35
CA ILE A 207 -9.17 9.17 -7.84
C ILE A 207 -10.10 10.35 -7.56
N LEU A 208 -10.07 10.90 -6.35
CA LEU A 208 -10.92 12.04 -6.00
C LEU A 208 -10.55 13.30 -6.75
N THR A 209 -9.25 13.54 -6.94
CA THR A 209 -8.77 14.67 -7.74
C THR A 209 -9.29 14.56 -9.18
N LEU A 210 -9.23 13.37 -9.79
CA LEU A 210 -9.78 13.13 -11.11
C LEU A 210 -11.29 13.42 -11.17
N ASN A 211 -12.06 12.95 -10.18
CA ASN A 211 -13.50 13.20 -10.12
C ASN A 211 -13.82 14.70 -10.04
N ASN A 212 -13.06 15.45 -9.24
CA ASN A 212 -13.23 16.90 -9.14
C ASN A 212 -12.89 17.62 -10.44
N LEU A 213 -11.76 17.26 -11.07
CA LEU A 213 -11.37 17.81 -12.38
C LEU A 213 -12.46 17.55 -13.43
N THR A 214 -13.02 16.34 -13.43
CA THR A 214 -14.12 15.97 -14.33
C THR A 214 -15.31 16.92 -14.15
N VAL A 215 -15.75 17.16 -12.90
CA VAL A 215 -16.84 18.11 -12.60
C VAL A 215 -16.50 19.53 -13.07
N GLU A 216 -15.28 20.00 -12.84
CA GLU A 216 -14.85 21.33 -13.29
C GLU A 216 -14.90 21.46 -14.81
N MET A 217 -14.42 20.46 -15.55
CA MET A 217 -14.44 20.42 -17.02
C MET A 217 -15.87 20.46 -17.57
N TYR A 218 -16.80 19.70 -16.96
CA TYR A 218 -18.23 19.79 -17.28
C TYR A 218 -18.78 21.21 -17.05
N THR A 219 -18.43 21.84 -15.92
CA THR A 219 -18.95 23.19 -15.59
C THR A 219 -18.36 24.31 -16.45
N PHE A 220 -17.09 24.22 -16.86
CA PHE A 220 -16.45 25.23 -17.69
C PHE A 220 -16.99 25.19 -19.12
N ARG A 221 -17.12 24.00 -19.71
CA ARG A 221 -17.62 23.85 -21.08
C ARG A 221 -19.09 24.24 -21.22
N ASN A 222 -19.92 23.97 -20.20
CA ASN A 222 -21.32 24.43 -20.14
C ASN A 222 -21.48 25.97 -20.06
N LYS A 223 -20.44 26.72 -19.67
CA LYS A 223 -20.47 28.19 -19.75
C LYS A 223 -20.16 28.72 -21.16
N GLY A 224 -19.50 27.91 -22.00
CA GLY A 224 -19.13 28.26 -23.37
C GLY A 224 -20.18 27.87 -24.42
N THR A 225 -20.97 26.83 -24.15
CA THR A 225 -22.03 26.33 -25.04
C THR A 225 -23.38 26.95 -24.68
N LYS A 226 -23.98 27.75 -25.58
CA LYS A 226 -25.36 28.25 -25.46
C LYS A 226 -26.37 27.14 -25.77
N CYS A 227 -26.21 25.95 -25.18
CA CYS A 227 -27.20 24.89 -25.32
C CYS A 227 -28.24 25.03 -24.20
N ASN A 228 -29.50 25.25 -24.59
CA ASN A 228 -30.66 25.43 -23.70
C ASN A 228 -31.05 24.14 -22.96
N THR A 229 -30.17 23.61 -22.12
CA THR A 229 -30.53 22.53 -21.19
C THR A 229 -30.52 23.09 -19.77
N GLY A 230 -31.70 23.14 -19.16
CA GLY A 230 -31.91 23.61 -17.80
C GLY A 230 -30.95 22.93 -16.81
N GLU A 231 -30.53 23.72 -15.82
CA GLU A 231 -29.58 23.35 -14.78
C GLU A 231 -29.89 21.98 -14.17
N ILE A 232 -28.91 21.07 -14.16
CA ILE A 232 -28.97 19.78 -13.46
C ILE A 232 -28.14 19.88 -12.17
N PRO A 233 -28.76 20.09 -10.99
CA PRO A 233 -28.05 20.18 -9.72
C PRO A 233 -27.96 18.81 -9.07
N PHE A 234 -27.10 17.91 -9.56
CA PHE A 234 -26.91 16.60 -8.93
C PHE A 234 -25.45 16.16 -9.04
N GLN A 235 -24.62 16.49 -8.02
CA GLN A 235 -23.41 15.75 -7.60
C GLN A 235 -22.54 16.51 -6.59
N LYS A 236 -22.64 17.85 -6.48
CA LYS A 236 -21.74 18.65 -5.62
C LYS A 236 -21.73 18.29 -4.13
N VAL A 237 -22.86 17.83 -3.58
CA VAL A 237 -23.02 17.62 -2.13
C VAL A 237 -22.30 16.35 -1.63
N GLN A 238 -22.28 15.27 -2.41
CA GLN A 238 -21.73 13.99 -1.97
C GLN A 238 -20.19 13.92 -2.07
N PHE A 239 -19.59 14.62 -3.04
CA PHE A 239 -18.14 14.73 -3.17
C PHE A 239 -17.51 15.61 -2.07
N CYS A 240 -18.19 16.70 -1.64
CA CYS A 240 -17.71 17.54 -0.54
C CYS A 240 -17.57 16.76 0.78
N THR A 241 -18.54 15.90 1.11
CA THR A 241 -18.49 15.12 2.37
C THR A 241 -17.31 14.14 2.39
N ILE A 242 -17.08 13.40 1.30
CA ILE A 242 -15.96 12.45 1.20
C ILE A 242 -14.61 13.18 1.27
N GLN A 243 -14.51 14.37 0.67
CA GLN A 243 -13.29 15.18 0.70
C GLN A 243 -12.97 15.72 2.10
N VAL A 244 -13.99 16.08 2.89
CA VAL A 244 -13.83 16.50 4.28
C VAL A 244 -13.34 15.34 5.16
N ASP A 245 -13.84 14.13 4.97
CA ASP A 245 -13.42 12.95 5.74
C ASP A 245 -11.96 12.55 5.45
N ILE A 246 -11.54 12.60 4.19
CA ILE A 246 -10.15 12.30 3.81
C ILE A 246 -9.19 13.41 4.23
N SER A 247 -9.61 14.68 4.17
CA SER A 247 -8.83 15.80 4.69
C SER A 247 -8.66 15.69 6.21
N THR A 248 -9.70 15.28 6.92
CA THR A 248 -9.65 15.02 8.37
C THR A 248 -8.73 13.84 8.69
N PHE A 249 -8.80 12.74 7.92
CA PHE A 249 -7.86 11.62 8.04
C PHE A 249 -6.41 12.05 7.77
N MET A 250 -6.16 12.88 6.75
CA MET A 250 -4.85 13.45 6.44
C MET A 250 -4.32 14.34 7.56
N VAL A 251 -5.15 15.17 8.19
CA VAL A 251 -4.75 16.01 9.33
C VAL A 251 -4.38 15.15 10.52
N HIS A 252 -5.17 14.11 10.82
CA HIS A 252 -4.84 13.14 11.88
C HIS A 252 -3.55 12.36 11.56
N PHE A 253 -3.35 11.96 10.30
CA PHE A 253 -2.15 11.25 9.86
C PHE A 253 -0.90 12.13 9.88
N CYS A 254 -0.99 13.39 9.45
CA CYS A 254 0.09 14.38 9.53
C CYS A 254 0.43 14.72 10.99
N THR A 255 -0.57 14.84 11.87
CA THR A 255 -0.37 15.05 13.31
C THR A 255 0.35 13.85 13.93
N PHE A 256 0.02 12.63 13.50
CA PHE A 256 0.69 11.40 13.93
C PHE A 256 2.13 11.28 13.38
N LYS A 257 2.36 11.66 12.12
CA LYS A 257 3.68 11.71 11.49
C LYS A 257 4.59 12.74 12.16
N LEU A 258 4.05 13.92 12.51
CA LEU A 258 4.75 14.92 13.31
C LEU A 258 5.08 14.41 14.72
N TYR A 259 4.12 13.79 15.40
CA TYR A 259 4.32 13.18 16.72
C TYR A 259 5.45 12.15 16.72
N PHE A 260 5.50 11.27 15.73
CA PHE A 260 6.57 10.27 15.58
C PHE A 260 7.91 10.86 15.12
N CYS A 261 7.91 11.89 14.26
CA CYS A 261 9.14 12.62 13.92
C CYS A 261 9.72 13.37 15.12
N THR A 262 8.90 13.87 16.05
CA THR A 262 9.36 14.53 17.28
C THR A 262 9.79 13.58 18.39
N PHE A 263 9.35 12.32 18.36
CA PHE A 263 9.73 11.28 19.33
C PHE A 263 10.84 10.32 18.83
N LYS A 264 11.55 10.66 17.76
CA LYS A 264 12.89 10.10 17.54
C LYS A 264 13.85 10.69 18.59
N ILE A 265 14.00 9.98 19.69
CA ILE A 265 15.08 10.18 20.68
C ILE A 265 15.58 8.78 21.09
N PRO A 266 16.89 8.58 21.25
CA PRO A 266 17.97 8.59 20.27
C PRO A 266 18.22 7.20 19.64
#